data_AF-A0A553NMN7-F1
#
_entry.id   AF-A0A553NMN7-F1
#
_cell.length_a   1.000
_cell.length_b   1.000
_cell.length_c   1.000
_cell.angle_alpha   90.00
_cell.angle_beta   90.00
_cell.angle_gamma   90.00
#
_symmetry.space_group_name_H-M   'P 1'
#
loop_
_entity.id
_entity.type
_entity.pdbx_description
1 polymer ?
#
loop_
_entity_poly.entity_id
_entity_poly.type
_entity_poly.pdbx_seq_one_letter_code
_entity_poly.pdbx_strand_id
1 'polypeptide(L)'
;MEQTKMFTSKMLFLSAFTCFTLLLHQTSGQNCSDHCKTCGVPEINQCIQCHSGFILYDNLCVDVDECAEEVLACSGISFICVNTEGSFHCKCADGYAPKDGLCERVQSTVLCTLATLAAKGDMVFTSIFMGALAAGAGYWLSNKTERLLDGLLKNR
;
A
#
# COMPACT_ATOMS: atom_id res chain seq x y z
N MET A 1 -64.09 25.82 -20.98
CA MET A 1 -62.82 25.06 -20.83
C MET A 1 -61.65 26.04 -20.87
N GLU A 2 -61.41 26.79 -19.80
CA GLU A 2 -60.32 27.79 -19.80
C GLU A 2 -59.65 28.00 -18.43
N GLN A 3 -60.21 27.43 -17.35
CA GLN A 3 -59.64 27.59 -16.00
C GLN A 3 -58.69 26.45 -15.60
N THR A 4 -58.72 25.30 -16.29
CA THR A 4 -57.85 24.14 -15.99
C THR A 4 -56.53 24.11 -16.76
N LYS A 5 -56.33 24.96 -17.78
CA LYS A 5 -55.05 25.07 -18.51
C LYS A 5 -54.07 26.07 -17.89
N MET A 6 -54.55 27.00 -17.06
CA MET A 6 -53.69 28.00 -16.41
C MET A 6 -52.97 27.45 -15.16
N PHE A 7 -53.48 26.38 -14.54
CA PHE A 7 -52.90 25.76 -13.35
C PHE A 7 -51.74 24.79 -13.66
N THR A 8 -51.83 24.03 -14.74
CA THR A 8 -50.77 23.09 -15.17
C THR A 8 -49.56 23.79 -15.78
N SER A 9 -49.75 24.93 -16.44
CA SER A 9 -48.62 25.74 -16.94
C SER A 9 -47.86 26.43 -15.80
N LYS A 10 -48.56 27.04 -14.83
CA LYS A 10 -47.93 27.69 -13.67
C LYS A 10 -47.13 26.71 -12.78
N MET A 11 -47.62 25.48 -12.58
CA MET A 11 -46.92 24.45 -11.79
C MET A 11 -45.61 23.96 -12.45
N LEU A 12 -45.53 23.91 -13.79
CA LEU A 12 -44.31 23.57 -14.52
C LEU A 12 -43.26 24.71 -14.48
N PHE A 13 -43.70 25.97 -14.42
CA PHE A 13 -42.80 27.11 -14.26
C PHE A 13 -42.21 27.18 -12.84
N LEU A 14 -42.98 26.82 -11.80
CA LEU A 14 -42.48 26.79 -10.43
C LEU A 14 -41.38 25.73 -10.21
N SER A 15 -41.44 24.57 -10.86
CA SER A 15 -40.38 23.55 -10.78
C SER A 15 -39.10 23.91 -11.54
N ALA A 16 -39.22 24.66 -12.65
CA ALA A 16 -38.07 25.13 -13.41
C ALA A 16 -37.38 26.31 -12.69
N PHE A 17 -38.15 27.22 -12.07
CA PHE A 17 -37.61 28.31 -11.28
C PHE A 17 -36.98 27.84 -9.97
N THR A 18 -37.52 26.81 -9.30
CA THR A 18 -36.84 26.23 -8.12
C THR A 18 -35.56 25.51 -8.50
N CYS A 19 -35.52 24.82 -9.66
CA CYS A 19 -34.28 24.23 -10.17
C CYS A 19 -33.25 25.29 -10.56
N PHE A 20 -33.68 26.40 -11.17
CA PHE A 20 -32.80 27.52 -11.53
C PHE A 20 -32.33 28.31 -10.30
N THR A 21 -33.15 28.45 -9.25
CA THR A 21 -32.71 29.05 -7.97
C THR A 21 -31.85 28.10 -7.12
N LEU A 22 -32.01 26.78 -7.27
CA LEU A 22 -31.12 25.76 -6.71
C LEU A 22 -29.77 25.68 -7.45
N LEU A 23 -29.71 26.03 -8.75
CA LEU A 23 -28.48 26.16 -9.52
C LEU A 23 -27.77 27.52 -9.32
N LEU A 24 -28.48 28.54 -8.81
CA LEU A 24 -27.90 29.84 -8.47
C LEU A 24 -27.47 29.96 -6.99
N HIS A 25 -27.67 28.92 -6.17
CA HIS A 25 -27.11 28.81 -4.81
C HIS A 25 -26.01 27.74 -4.74
N GLN A 26 -25.14 27.72 -5.74
CA GLN A 26 -23.76 27.29 -5.55
C GLN A 26 -22.83 28.44 -5.95
N THR A 27 -22.96 29.57 -5.25
CA THR A 27 -21.74 30.30 -4.91
C THR A 27 -21.06 29.47 -3.82
N SER A 28 -20.28 28.47 -4.20
CA SER A 28 -19.05 28.20 -3.43
C SER A 28 -18.25 29.49 -3.58
N GLY A 29 -18.44 30.43 -2.68
CA GLY A 29 -17.54 30.57 -1.55
C GLY A 29 -16.71 31.80 -1.88
N GLN A 30 -16.50 32.65 -0.89
CA GLN A 30 -15.74 33.91 -0.97
C GLN A 30 -14.48 33.78 -1.85
N ASN A 31 -14.12 34.83 -2.61
CA ASN A 31 -12.99 34.93 -3.55
C ASN A 31 -11.61 34.73 -2.86
N CYS A 32 -11.36 33.52 -2.37
CA CYS A 32 -10.26 33.18 -1.49
C CYS A 32 -9.50 31.98 -2.02
N SER A 33 -8.20 31.94 -1.72
CA SER A 33 -7.38 30.76 -1.95
C SER A 33 -7.97 29.53 -1.28
N ASP A 34 -7.80 28.37 -1.93
CA ASP A 34 -8.05 27.08 -1.31
C ASP A 34 -7.28 26.96 0.01
N HIS A 35 -7.85 26.25 0.98
CA HIS A 35 -7.33 26.09 2.34
C HIS A 35 -7.23 27.39 3.18
N CYS A 36 -7.83 28.49 2.73
CA CYS A 36 -7.98 29.70 3.54
C CYS A 36 -9.13 29.57 4.56
N LYS A 37 -8.85 29.85 5.84
CA LYS A 37 -9.82 29.84 6.93
C LYS A 37 -10.53 31.18 7.08
N THR A 38 -9.81 32.29 6.90
CA THR A 38 -10.37 33.64 7.01
C THR A 38 -9.88 34.50 5.87
N CYS A 39 -10.85 34.97 5.10
CA CYS A 39 -10.64 35.80 3.93
C CYS A 39 -10.62 37.28 4.27
N GLY A 40 -9.72 38.01 3.61
CA GLY A 40 -9.69 39.46 3.60
C GLY A 40 -10.63 40.07 2.57
N VAL A 41 -10.34 41.32 2.18
CA VAL A 41 -11.15 42.09 1.23
C VAL A 41 -10.99 41.49 -0.19
N PRO A 42 -12.07 41.38 -0.98
CA PRO A 42 -12.08 40.69 -2.29
C PRO A 42 -11.16 41.28 -3.38
N GLU A 43 -10.54 42.44 -3.16
CA GLU A 43 -9.72 43.13 -4.16
C GLU A 43 -8.32 42.51 -4.37
N ILE A 44 -7.87 41.61 -3.49
CA ILE A 44 -6.47 41.11 -3.49
C ILE A 44 -6.29 39.59 -3.26
N ASN A 45 -7.34 38.77 -3.37
CA ASN A 45 -7.30 37.32 -3.06
C ASN A 45 -6.55 37.04 -1.73
N GLN A 46 -6.82 37.90 -0.73
CA GLN A 46 -6.00 37.94 0.46
C GLN A 46 -6.48 36.92 1.48
N CYS A 47 -5.67 35.91 1.78
CA CYS A 47 -5.88 35.09 2.95
C CYS A 47 -5.26 35.74 4.20
N ILE A 48 -6.03 35.83 5.29
CA ILE A 48 -5.57 36.36 6.57
C ILE A 48 -5.12 35.21 7.49
N GLN A 49 -5.83 34.08 7.42
CA GLN A 49 -5.54 32.91 8.24
C GLN A 49 -5.76 31.62 7.45
N CYS A 50 -4.77 30.73 7.49
CA CYS A 50 -4.83 29.41 6.88
C CYS A 50 -5.42 28.35 7.82
N HIS A 51 -5.84 27.22 7.26
CA HIS A 51 -6.11 26.02 8.05
C HIS A 51 -4.82 25.47 8.67
N SER A 52 -4.95 24.64 9.70
CA SER A 52 -3.81 23.94 10.30
C SER A 52 -3.08 23.10 9.25
N GLY A 53 -1.75 23.00 9.33
CA GLY A 53 -0.92 22.34 8.32
C GLY A 53 -0.55 23.23 7.13
N PHE A 54 -0.97 24.49 7.11
CA PHE A 54 -0.63 25.46 6.07
C PHE A 54 -0.02 26.73 6.65
N ILE A 55 0.90 27.34 5.92
CA ILE A 55 1.53 28.62 6.22
C ILE A 55 1.12 29.68 5.21
N LEU A 56 1.06 30.94 5.67
CA LEU A 56 0.73 32.06 4.80
C LEU A 56 1.98 32.51 4.04
N TYR A 57 1.94 32.41 2.71
CA TYR A 57 2.99 32.88 1.81
C TYR A 57 2.36 33.63 0.64
N ASP A 58 2.73 34.90 0.47
CA ASP A 58 2.20 35.78 -0.59
C ASP A 58 0.66 35.78 -0.68
N ASN A 59 0.00 35.92 0.48
CA ASN A 59 -1.47 35.88 0.63
C ASN A 59 -2.15 34.55 0.27
N LEU A 60 -1.37 33.50 -0.03
CA LEU A 60 -1.83 32.15 -0.29
C LEU A 60 -1.49 31.23 0.89
N CYS A 61 -2.27 30.17 1.04
CA CYS A 61 -1.99 29.12 2.00
C CYS A 61 -1.18 28.03 1.32
N VAL A 62 0.09 27.91 1.69
CA VAL A 62 0.99 26.88 1.19
C VAL A 62 1.11 25.78 2.23
N ASP A 63 1.02 24.54 1.78
CA ASP A 63 1.19 23.36 2.62
C ASP A 63 2.54 23.38 3.34
N VAL A 64 2.54 23.01 4.63
CA VAL A 64 3.78 22.85 5.38
C VAL A 64 4.29 21.45 5.13
N ASP A 65 5.44 21.32 4.48
CA ASP A 65 6.08 20.00 4.34
C ASP A 65 6.76 19.62 5.66
N GLU A 66 5.99 18.98 6.55
CA GLU A 66 6.55 18.52 7.82
C GLU A 66 7.64 17.46 7.63
N CYS A 67 7.63 16.73 6.51
CA CYS A 67 8.63 15.71 6.20
C CYS A 67 10.00 16.29 5.80
N ALA A 68 10.07 17.55 5.38
CA ALA A 68 11.34 18.23 5.12
C ALA A 68 12.22 18.32 6.39
N GLU A 69 11.62 18.23 7.58
CA GLU A 69 12.29 18.21 8.87
C GLU A 69 12.19 16.79 9.48
N GLU A 70 12.83 15.81 8.81
CA GLU A 70 12.71 14.35 9.05
C GLU A 70 12.79 13.92 10.52
N VAL A 71 13.51 14.67 11.36
CA VAL A 71 13.76 14.35 12.79
C VAL A 71 12.53 14.58 13.67
N LEU A 72 11.61 15.49 13.27
CA LEU A 72 10.46 15.88 14.08
C LEU A 72 9.16 15.23 13.63
N ALA A 73 9.00 14.94 12.34
CA ALA A 73 7.75 14.43 11.80
C ALA A 73 7.45 12.98 12.24
N CYS A 74 8.41 12.06 12.07
CA CYS A 74 8.22 10.66 12.44
C CYS A 74 9.19 10.22 13.53
N SER A 75 8.66 9.54 14.55
CA SER A 75 9.46 9.06 15.69
C SER A 75 10.29 7.82 15.31
N GLY A 76 11.48 8.05 14.77
CA GLY A 76 12.54 7.05 14.61
C GLY A 76 12.80 6.56 13.18
N ILE A 77 13.96 5.92 13.01
CA ILE A 77 14.52 5.49 11.71
C ILE A 77 13.72 4.40 10.97
N SER A 78 12.79 3.73 11.65
CA SER A 78 11.97 2.66 11.06
C SER A 78 10.72 3.18 10.35
N PHE A 79 10.51 4.49 10.35
CA PHE A 79 9.38 5.17 9.73
C PHE A 79 9.85 6.00 8.53
N ILE A 80 9.02 6.04 7.50
CA ILE A 80 9.12 6.96 6.37
C ILE A 80 7.99 7.98 6.51
N CYS A 81 8.37 9.25 6.48
CA CYS A 81 7.41 10.35 6.43
C CYS A 81 6.82 10.47 5.02
N VAL A 82 5.51 10.66 4.92
CA VAL A 82 4.81 10.94 3.67
C VAL A 82 4.02 12.23 3.86
N ASN A 83 4.44 13.29 3.17
CA ASN A 83 3.74 14.57 3.19
C ASN A 83 2.41 14.43 2.44
N THR A 84 1.37 15.02 2.99
CA THR A 84 0.03 15.09 2.39
C THR A 84 -0.49 16.52 2.49
N GLU A 85 -1.50 16.88 1.71
CA GLU A 85 -2.02 18.23 1.75
C GLU A 85 -2.70 18.52 3.12
N GLY A 86 -2.14 19.45 3.87
CA GLY A 86 -2.56 19.90 5.21
C GLY A 86 -2.12 19.02 6.38
N SER A 87 -1.30 18.00 6.15
CA SER A 87 -0.84 17.07 7.19
C SER A 87 0.27 16.16 6.65
N PHE A 88 0.91 15.39 7.51
CA PHE A 88 1.74 14.25 7.10
C PHE A 88 1.22 12.95 7.71
N HIS A 89 1.68 11.81 7.20
CA HIS A 89 1.52 10.52 7.88
C HIS A 89 2.81 9.69 7.81
N CYS A 90 3.05 8.90 8.85
CA CYS A 90 4.21 8.02 8.94
C CYS A 90 3.81 6.61 8.49
N LYS A 91 4.58 6.02 7.58
CA LYS A 91 4.48 4.60 7.20
C LYS A 91 5.72 3.85 7.65
N CYS A 92 5.63 2.54 7.83
CA CYS A 92 6.83 1.75 8.09
C CYS A 92 7.76 1.75 6.87
N ALA A 93 9.06 1.80 7.11
CA ALA A 93 10.07 1.70 6.08
C ALA A 93 10.04 0.34 5.36
N ASP A 94 10.65 0.26 4.19
CA ASP A 94 10.72 -0.99 3.43
C ASP A 94 11.35 -2.11 4.26
N GLY A 95 10.69 -3.27 4.29
CA GLY A 95 11.09 -4.38 5.13
C GLY A 95 10.69 -4.23 6.61
N TYR A 96 9.82 -3.29 6.96
CA TYR A 96 9.19 -3.16 8.27
C TYR A 96 7.65 -3.24 8.15
N ALA A 97 7.00 -3.84 9.13
CA ALA A 97 5.54 -3.94 9.21
C ALA A 97 5.03 -3.33 10.52
N PRO A 98 3.86 -2.66 10.49
CA PRO A 98 3.25 -2.12 11.69
C PRO A 98 2.74 -3.27 12.57
N LYS A 99 3.17 -3.28 13.84
CA LYS A 99 2.72 -4.22 14.87
C LYS A 99 2.65 -3.50 16.21
N ASP A 100 1.47 -3.46 16.80
CA ASP A 100 1.19 -2.80 18.08
C ASP A 100 1.68 -1.33 18.16
N GLY A 101 1.59 -0.59 17.04
CA GLY A 101 2.03 0.81 16.95
C GLY A 101 3.54 1.01 16.74
N LEU A 102 4.31 -0.08 16.62
CA LEU A 102 5.73 -0.06 16.31
C LEU A 102 5.98 -0.65 14.91
N CYS A 103 7.04 -0.19 14.24
CA CYS A 103 7.50 -0.82 13.02
C CYS A 103 8.52 -1.91 13.37
N GLU A 104 8.10 -3.17 13.26
CA GLU A 104 9.00 -4.32 13.40
C GLU A 104 9.58 -4.69 12.04
N ARG A 105 10.87 -5.04 11.99
CA ARG A 105 11.47 -5.55 10.76
C ARG A 105 10.72 -6.82 10.36
N VAL A 106 10.13 -6.81 9.17
CA VAL A 106 9.67 -8.02 8.50
C VAL A 106 10.93 -8.81 8.22
N GLN A 107 11.25 -9.71 9.14
CA GLN A 107 12.19 -10.77 8.87
C GLN A 107 11.62 -11.50 7.67
N SER A 108 12.17 -11.19 6.49
CA SER A 108 12.11 -12.08 5.35
C SER A 108 13.02 -13.27 5.65
N THR A 109 12.80 -13.92 6.79
CA THR A 109 13.39 -15.20 7.16
C THR A 109 13.08 -16.18 6.06
N VAL A 110 11.92 -16.09 5.41
CA VAL A 110 11.59 -16.88 4.21
C VAL A 110 12.57 -16.60 3.07
N LEU A 111 12.88 -15.34 2.74
CA LEU A 111 13.83 -15.05 1.66
C LEU A 111 15.27 -15.39 2.05
N CYS A 112 15.67 -15.19 3.32
CA CYS A 112 16.98 -15.61 3.83
C CYS A 112 17.10 -17.14 3.95
N THR A 113 16.05 -17.86 4.35
CA THR A 113 16.04 -19.33 4.43
C THR A 113 16.02 -19.93 3.04
N LEU A 114 15.28 -19.34 2.09
CA LEU A 114 15.29 -19.74 0.68
C LEU A 114 16.63 -19.42 0.01
N ALA A 115 17.21 -18.23 0.26
CA ALA A 115 18.52 -17.86 -0.25
C ALA A 115 19.64 -18.71 0.37
N THR A 116 19.56 -19.06 1.66
CA THR A 116 20.49 -20.01 2.27
C THR A 116 20.25 -21.45 1.81
N LEU A 117 19.02 -21.85 1.46
CA LEU A 117 18.74 -23.13 0.79
C LEU A 117 19.35 -23.18 -0.61
N ALA A 118 19.22 -22.09 -1.38
CA ALA A 118 19.69 -21.99 -2.76
C ALA A 118 21.20 -21.80 -2.86
N ALA A 119 21.81 -21.00 -1.96
CA ALA A 119 23.26 -20.86 -1.85
C ALA A 119 23.93 -22.12 -1.28
N LYS A 120 23.15 -22.97 -0.60
CA LYS A 120 23.56 -24.30 -0.13
C LYS A 120 23.08 -25.38 -1.10
N GLY A 121 23.25 -25.14 -2.40
CA GLY A 121 23.04 -26.13 -3.46
C GLY A 121 23.92 -27.39 -3.36
N ASP A 122 24.48 -27.76 -2.21
CA ASP A 122 25.66 -28.62 -2.15
C ASP A 122 25.55 -29.83 -1.21
N MET A 123 25.50 -30.97 -1.89
CA MET A 123 26.12 -32.27 -1.60
C MET A 123 25.50 -33.20 -0.57
N VAL A 124 24.87 -32.76 0.52
CA VAL A 124 24.42 -33.73 1.55
C VAL A 124 23.16 -34.49 1.12
N PHE A 125 22.13 -33.80 0.64
CA PHE A 125 20.88 -34.46 0.25
C PHE A 125 21.05 -35.30 -1.04
N THR A 126 21.86 -34.81 -1.98
CA THR A 126 22.15 -35.53 -3.23
C THR A 126 23.07 -36.74 -3.00
N SER A 127 24.05 -36.66 -2.08
CA SER A 127 24.91 -37.82 -1.73
C SER A 127 24.18 -38.88 -0.91
N ILE A 128 23.28 -38.51 0.01
CA ILE A 128 22.46 -39.49 0.75
C ILE A 128 21.55 -40.25 -0.21
N PHE A 129 20.89 -39.56 -1.15
CA PHE A 129 20.00 -40.20 -2.11
C PHE A 129 20.75 -41.07 -3.11
N MET A 130 21.89 -40.60 -3.64
CA MET A 130 22.74 -41.41 -4.52
C MET A 130 23.38 -42.59 -3.79
N GLY A 131 23.76 -42.42 -2.52
CA GLY A 131 24.28 -43.49 -1.66
C GLY A 131 23.23 -44.58 -1.38
N ALA A 132 21.99 -44.19 -1.08
CA ALA A 132 20.88 -45.13 -0.89
C ALA A 132 20.55 -45.90 -2.19
N LEU A 133 20.54 -45.22 -3.34
CA LEU A 133 20.36 -45.85 -4.65
C LEU A 133 21.48 -46.85 -4.99
N ALA A 134 22.74 -46.48 -4.74
CA ALA A 134 23.89 -47.36 -4.97
C ALA A 134 23.87 -48.59 -4.04
N ALA A 135 23.56 -48.40 -2.75
CA ALA A 135 23.46 -49.49 -1.78
C ALA A 135 22.30 -50.45 -2.12
N GLY A 136 21.15 -49.91 -2.52
CA GLY A 136 19.99 -50.71 -2.96
C GLY A 136 20.29 -51.54 -4.21
N ALA A 137 20.94 -50.93 -5.21
CA ALA A 137 21.37 -51.64 -6.42
C ALA A 137 22.42 -52.72 -6.11
N GLY A 138 23.39 -52.43 -5.24
CA GLY A 138 24.40 -53.38 -4.80
C GLY A 138 23.80 -54.58 -4.05
N TYR A 139 22.86 -54.34 -3.13
CA TYR A 139 22.16 -55.41 -2.41
C TYR A 139 21.34 -56.30 -3.34
N TRP A 140 20.63 -55.70 -4.32
CA TRP A 140 19.87 -56.46 -5.32
C TRP A 140 20.75 -57.34 -6.19
N LEU A 141 21.89 -56.80 -6.67
CA LEU A 141 22.86 -57.56 -7.46
C LEU A 141 23.51 -58.67 -6.64
N SER A 142 23.83 -58.42 -5.36
CA SER A 142 24.37 -59.44 -4.45
C SER A 142 23.42 -60.63 -4.30
N ASN A 143 22.13 -60.37 -4.01
CA ASN A 143 21.11 -61.42 -3.87
C ASN A 143 20.89 -62.19 -5.18
N LYS A 144 20.99 -61.51 -6.34
CA LYS A 144 20.89 -62.18 -7.64
C LYS A 144 22.12 -63.04 -7.95
N THR A 145 23.30 -62.64 -7.49
CA THR A 145 24.55 -63.37 -7.70
C THR A 145 24.60 -64.63 -6.82
N GLU A 146 24.17 -64.56 -5.56
CA GLU A 146 24.07 -65.73 -4.68
C GLU A 146 23.10 -66.78 -5.23
N ARG A 147 21.92 -66.36 -5.73
CA ARG A 147 20.96 -67.27 -6.36
C ARG A 147 21.50 -67.96 -7.60
N LEU A 148 22.33 -67.26 -8.38
CA LEU A 148 22.99 -67.83 -9.55
C LEU A 148 24.12 -68.79 -9.15
N LEU A 149 24.90 -68.44 -8.13
CA LEU A 149 25.98 -69.27 -7.61
C LEU A 149 25.43 -70.59 -7.02
N ASP A 150 24.35 -70.53 -6.24
CA ASP A 150 23.66 -71.72 -5.71
C ASP A 150 23.09 -72.59 -6.83
N GLY A 151 22.56 -71.98 -7.90
CA GLY A 151 22.09 -72.69 -9.08
C GLY A 151 23.21 -73.40 -9.84
N LEU A 152 24.42 -72.82 -9.89
CA LEU A 152 25.58 -73.41 -10.54
C LEU A 152 26.28 -74.48 -9.68
N LEU A 153 26.33 -74.28 -8.36
CA LEU A 153 26.93 -75.24 -7.43
C LEU A 153 26.05 -76.48 -7.22
N LYS A 154 24.72 -76.36 -7.37
CA LYS A 154 23.79 -77.49 -7.24
C LYS A 154 23.66 -78.36 -8.50
N ASN A 155 24.18 -77.89 -9.63
CA ASN A 155 24.15 -78.58 -10.93
C ASN A 155 25.49 -79.27 -11.28
N ARG A 156 26.39 -79.42 -10.30
CA ARG A 156 27.68 -80.12 -10.38
C ARG A 156 27.74 -81.17 -9.28
#